data_AF-A0A2V8J5Q7-F1
#
_entry.id   AF-A0A2V8J5Q7-F1
#
_cell.length_a   1.000
_cell.length_b   1.000
_cell.length_c   1.000
_cell.angle_alpha   90.00
_cell.angle_beta   90.00
_cell.angle_gamma   90.00
#
_symmetry.space_group_name_H-M   'P 1'
#
loop_
_entity.id
_entity.type
_entity.pdbx_description
1 polymer ?
#
loop_
_entity_poly.entity_id
_entity_poly.type
_entity_poly.pdbx_seq_one_letter_code
_entity_poly.pdbx_strand_id
1 'polypeptide(L)'
;MSYQVRLRRLAAAMVVAAAVGAVPFVHAAARPPKLDYTMTTLPNGLNVVFLEDHSTPIVHLQIWYHVGSKNEKAGRTGFAHLFEHMMFK
;
A
#
# COMPACT_ATOMS: atom_id res chain seq x y z
N MET A 1 -34.46 5.19 51.19
CA MET A 1 -34.73 4.31 50.03
C MET A 1 -34.24 4.89 48.69
N SER A 2 -33.34 5.89 48.69
CA SER A 2 -33.05 6.71 47.50
C SER A 2 -31.62 6.54 46.95
N TYR A 3 -30.72 5.95 47.74
CA TYR A 3 -29.31 5.74 47.40
C TYR A 3 -29.10 4.50 46.50
N GLN A 4 -29.84 3.42 46.80
CA GLN A 4 -29.80 2.15 46.06
C GLN A 4 -30.23 2.30 44.59
N VAL A 5 -31.16 3.22 44.31
CA VAL A 5 -31.67 3.48 42.94
C VAL A 5 -30.66 4.28 42.11
N ARG A 6 -29.91 5.21 42.73
CA ARG A 6 -28.85 5.99 42.04
C ARG A 6 -27.65 5.12 41.68
N LEU A 7 -27.23 4.22 42.57
CA LEU A 7 -26.13 3.27 42.27
C LEU A 7 -26.49 2.32 41.11
N ARG A 8 -27.72 1.81 41.08
CA ARG A 8 -28.19 0.93 40.00
C ARG A 8 -28.26 1.62 38.64
N ARG A 9 -28.63 2.91 38.60
CA ARG A 9 -28.66 3.71 37.37
C ARG A 9 -27.26 4.02 36.83
N LEU A 10 -26.29 4.29 37.72
CA LEU A 10 -24.89 4.51 37.34
C LEU A 10 -24.22 3.21 36.86
N ALA A 11 -24.51 2.08 37.52
CA ALA A 11 -24.04 0.76 37.09
C ALA A 11 -24.59 0.38 35.70
N ALA A 12 -25.89 0.62 35.44
CA ALA A 12 -26.50 0.36 34.14
C ALA A 12 -25.89 1.25 33.02
N ALA A 13 -25.62 2.53 33.30
CA ALA A 13 -24.98 3.44 32.34
C ALA A 13 -23.54 3.03 32.01
N MET A 14 -22.77 2.51 32.97
CA MET A 14 -21.43 1.97 32.71
C MET A 14 -21.45 0.67 31.90
N VAL A 15 -22.45 -0.19 32.10
CA VAL A 15 -22.59 -1.44 31.31
C VAL A 15 -22.92 -1.14 29.85
N VAL A 16 -23.74 -0.13 29.56
CA VAL A 16 -24.03 0.28 28.17
C VAL A 16 -22.81 0.94 27.52
N ALA A 17 -22.05 1.76 28.24
CA ALA A 17 -20.82 2.36 27.71
C ALA A 17 -19.73 1.31 27.41
N ALA A 18 -19.62 0.26 28.23
CA ALA A 18 -18.70 -0.84 27.99
C ALA A 18 -19.12 -1.73 26.79
N ALA A 19 -20.43 -1.86 26.52
CA ALA A 19 -20.93 -2.65 25.41
C ALA A 19 -20.71 -2.00 24.03
N VAL A 20 -20.66 -0.67 23.95
CA VAL A 20 -20.43 0.05 22.68
C VAL A 20 -18.93 0.11 22.31
N GLY A 21 -18.03 0.08 23.30
CA GLY A 21 -16.57 0.12 23.07
C GLY A 21 -15.93 -1.21 22.65
N ALA A 22 -16.68 -2.32 22.72
CA ALA A 22 -16.16 -3.68 22.52
C ALA A 22 -16.49 -4.28 21.14
N VAL A 23 -17.01 -3.49 20.20
CA VAL A 23 -17.16 -3.97 18.81
C VAL A 23 -15.78 -3.89 18.16
N PRO A 24 -15.11 -5.01 17.86
CA PRO A 24 -13.87 -4.95 17.10
C PRO A 24 -14.19 -4.35 15.73
N PHE A 25 -13.59 -3.20 15.43
CA PHE A 25 -13.56 -2.69 14.07
C PHE A 25 -12.73 -3.65 13.23
N VAL A 26 -13.41 -4.65 12.64
CA VAL A 26 -12.82 -5.48 11.60
C VAL A 26 -12.73 -4.61 10.37
N HIS A 27 -11.58 -3.99 10.17
CA HIS A 27 -11.27 -3.36 8.89
C HIS A 27 -11.11 -4.49 7.88
N ALA A 28 -12.14 -4.73 7.07
CA ALA A 28 -12.00 -5.57 5.90
C ALA A 28 -10.96 -4.91 5.01
N ALA A 29 -9.83 -5.59 4.79
CA ALA A 29 -8.83 -5.12 3.85
C ALA A 29 -9.50 -4.99 2.48
N ALA A 30 -9.71 -3.76 2.02
CA ALA A 30 -10.23 -3.51 0.68
C ALA A 30 -9.21 -4.06 -0.30
N ARG A 31 -9.58 -5.15 -0.99
CA ARG A 31 -8.74 -5.68 -2.06
C ARG A 31 -8.77 -4.67 -3.20
N PRO A 32 -7.60 -4.22 -3.71
CA PRO A 32 -7.59 -3.33 -4.86
C PRO A 32 -8.35 -3.98 -6.02
N PRO A 33 -9.04 -3.17 -6.84
CA PRO A 33 -9.77 -3.67 -7.99
C PRO A 33 -8.81 -4.44 -8.90
N LYS A 34 -9.33 -5.50 -9.52
CA LYS A 34 -8.55 -6.25 -10.52
C LYS A 34 -8.29 -5.32 -11.69
N LEU A 35 -7.01 -5.07 -11.98
CA LEU A 35 -6.59 -4.32 -13.15
C LEU A 35 -6.61 -5.24 -14.36
N ASP A 36 -7.15 -4.74 -15.47
CA ASP A 36 -7.07 -5.40 -16.77
C ASP A 36 -5.83 -4.89 -17.50
N TYR A 37 -4.76 -5.68 -17.44
CA TYR A 37 -3.48 -5.36 -18.06
C TYR A 37 -3.02 -6.54 -18.91
N THR A 38 -2.20 -6.24 -19.91
CA THR A 38 -1.56 -7.24 -20.76
C THR A 38 -0.08 -7.32 -20.42
N MET A 39 0.49 -8.52 -20.58
CA MET A 39 1.93 -8.74 -20.45
C MET A 39 2.46 -9.42 -21.71
N THR A 40 3.62 -8.97 -22.16
CA THR A 40 4.37 -9.64 -23.23
C THR A 40 5.85 -9.59 -22.95
N THR A 41 6.59 -10.58 -23.43
CA THR A 41 8.06 -10.62 -23.35
C THR A 41 8.62 -10.44 -24.75
N LEU A 42 9.47 -9.43 -24.91
CA LEU A 42 10.12 -9.14 -26.19
C LEU A 42 11.23 -10.16 -26.49
N PRO A 43 11.70 -10.28 -27.75
CA PRO A 43 12.78 -11.21 -28.12
C PRO A 43 14.10 -10.99 -27.36
N ASN A 44 14.35 -9.79 -26.84
CA ASN A 44 15.52 -9.46 -26.02
C ASN A 44 15.34 -9.81 -24.52
N GLY A 45 14.20 -10.39 -24.14
CA GLY A 45 13.87 -10.76 -22.76
C GLY A 45 13.22 -9.65 -21.92
N LEU A 46 12.96 -8.46 -22.46
CA LEU A 46 12.28 -7.40 -21.72
C LEU A 46 10.79 -7.75 -21.51
N ASN A 47 10.35 -7.71 -20.26
CA ASN A 47 8.93 -7.82 -19.91
C ASN A 47 8.26 -6.45 -20.05
N VAL A 48 7.20 -6.40 -20.85
CA VAL A 48 6.37 -5.21 -21.06
C VAL A 48 5.02 -5.47 -20.43
N VAL A 49 4.61 -4.56 -19.55
CA VAL A 49 3.28 -4.54 -18.93
C VAL A 49 2.54 -3.33 -19.46
N PHE A 50 1.38 -3.54 -20.04
CA PHE A 50 0.57 -2.48 -20.64
C PHE A 50 -0.82 -2.46 -20.03
N LEU A 51 -1.24 -1.28 -19.58
CA LEU A 51 -2.57 -0.99 -19.08
C LEU A 51 -3.07 0.25 -19.80
N GLU A 52 -4.19 0.11 -20.52
CA GLU A 52 -4.84 1.20 -21.23
C GLU A 52 -5.94 1.80 -20.34
N ASP A 53 -5.93 3.12 -20.16
CA ASP A 53 -6.93 3.87 -19.42
C ASP A 53 -7.21 5.21 -20.14
N HIS A 54 -8.48 5.46 -20.46
CA HIS A 54 -8.94 6.68 -21.13
C HIS A 54 -9.51 7.73 -20.17
N SER A 55 -9.33 7.56 -18.86
CA SER A 55 -9.80 8.51 -17.84
C SER A 55 -9.17 9.89 -17.96
N THR A 56 -7.92 9.97 -18.43
CA THR A 56 -7.16 11.23 -18.62
C THR A 56 -6.23 11.14 -19.84
N PRO A 57 -5.95 12.25 -20.55
CA PRO A 57 -5.07 12.26 -21.72
C PRO A 57 -3.58 12.30 -21.31
N ILE A 58 -3.13 11.32 -20.52
CA ILE A 58 -1.78 11.24 -19.97
C ILE A 58 -1.18 9.87 -20.29
N VAL A 59 0.12 9.83 -20.58
CA VAL A 59 0.89 8.58 -20.68
C VAL A 59 1.83 8.47 -19.49
N HIS A 60 1.76 7.35 -18.77
CA HIS A 60 2.71 7.02 -17.72
C HIS A 60 3.65 5.91 -18.19
N LEU A 61 4.96 6.18 -18.19
CA LEU A 61 5.99 5.23 -18.56
C LEU A 61 6.91 4.99 -17.36
N GLN A 62 7.19 3.72 -17.07
CA GLN A 62 8.19 3.32 -16.10
C GLN A 62 9.10 2.26 -16.69
N ILE A 63 10.40 2.36 -16.41
CA ILE A 63 11.40 1.35 -16.78
C ILE A 63 12.08 0.90 -15.51
N TRP A 64 12.08 -0.42 -15.28
CA TRP A 64 12.58 -1.03 -14.05
C TRP A 64 13.76 -1.93 -14.40
N TYR A 65 14.85 -1.74 -13.68
CA TYR A 65 16.02 -2.61 -13.78
C TYR A 65 16.11 -3.44 -12.51
N HIS A 66 16.32 -4.75 -12.65
CA HIS A 66 16.50 -5.64 -11.51
C HIS A 66 17.95 -5.56 -10.96
N VAL A 67 18.36 -4.36 -10.57
CA VAL A 67 19.68 -4.03 -10.01
C VAL A 67 19.55 -2.84 -9.06
N GLY A 68 20.41 -2.77 -8.05
CA GLY A 68 20.51 -1.63 -7.13
C GLY A 68 21.76 -1.71 -6.25
N SER A 69 21.80 -0.92 -5.18
CA SER A 69 22.94 -0.89 -4.23
C SER A 69 23.28 -2.27 -3.65
N LYS A 70 22.29 -3.16 -3.49
CA LYS A 70 22.47 -4.55 -3.06
C LYS A 70 23.41 -5.35 -3.97
N ASN A 71 23.54 -4.96 -5.23
CA ASN A 71 24.37 -5.66 -6.23
C ASN A 71 25.80 -5.10 -6.33
N GLU A 72 26.14 -4.09 -5.51
CA GLU A 72 27.45 -3.44 -5.57
C GLU A 72 28.54 -4.29 -4.93
N LYS A 73 29.77 -4.15 -5.44
CA LYS A 73 30.96 -4.79 -4.88
C LYS A 73 31.59 -3.87 -3.84
N ALA A 74 32.23 -4.43 -2.82
CA ALA A 74 33.04 -3.67 -1.89
C ALA A 74 34.10 -2.83 -2.65
N GLY A 75 34.27 -1.58 -2.25
CA GLY A 75 35.13 -0.62 -2.95
C GLY A 75 34.56 -0.05 -4.26
N ARG A 76 33.33 -0.41 -4.66
CA ARG A 76 32.61 0.12 -5.84
C ARG A 76 31.18 0.51 -5.49
N THR A 77 31.02 1.21 -4.37
CA THR A 77 29.73 1.64 -3.83
C THR A 77 29.21 2.90 -4.52
N GLY A 78 27.89 3.05 -4.62
CA GLY A 78 27.23 4.23 -5.20
C GLY A 78 27.15 4.21 -6.73
N PHE A 79 27.56 3.12 -7.38
CA PHE A 79 27.55 3.00 -8.83
C PHE A 79 26.12 2.92 -9.38
N ALA A 80 25.22 2.19 -8.71
CA ALA A 80 23.82 2.11 -9.14
C ALA A 80 23.18 3.50 -9.18
N HIS A 81 23.39 4.29 -8.12
CA HIS A 81 22.89 5.66 -8.03
C HIS A 81 23.61 6.63 -8.99
N LEU A 82 24.92 6.47 -9.20
CA LEU A 82 25.66 7.26 -10.18
C LEU A 82 25.10 7.03 -11.59
N PHE A 83 24.86 5.78 -11.98
CA PHE A 83 24.30 5.47 -13.30
C PHE A 83 22.89 6.03 -13.48
N GLU A 84 22.04 5.95 -12.44
CA GLU A 84 20.73 6.61 -12.44
C GLU A 84 20.85 8.11 -12.77
N HIS A 85 21.78 8.83 -12.14
CA HIS A 85 22.02 10.22 -12.47
C HIS A 85 22.52 10.43 -13.91
N MET A 86 23.42 9.57 -14.40
CA MET A 86 24.02 9.71 -15.74
C MET A 86 23.05 9.42 -16.88
N MET A 87 21.99 8.65 -16.64
CA MET A 87 20.97 8.37 -17.66
C MET A 87 20.22 9.62 -18.14
N PHE A 88 20.25 10.70 -17.36
CA PHE A 88 19.52 11.95 -17.63
C PHE A 88 20.43 13.19 -17.63
N LYS A 89 21.74 13.01 -17.81
CA LYS A 89 22.68 14.11 -18.03
C LYS A 89 22.85 14.46 -19.49
#